data_AF-A0A2R7QEK7-F1
#
_entry.id   AF-A0A2R7QEK7-F1
#
_cell.length_a   1.000
_cell.length_b   1.000
_cell.length_c   1.000
_cell.angle_alpha   90.00
_cell.angle_beta   90.00
_cell.angle_gamma   90.00
#
_symmetry.space_group_name_H-M   'P 1'
#
loop_
_entity.id
_entity.type
_entity.pdbx_description
1 polymer ?
#
loop_
_entity_poly.entity_id
_entity_poly.type
_entity_poly.pdbx_seq_one_letter_code
_entity_poly.pdbx_strand_id
1 'polypeptide(L)'
;MSTPAAPAANSPRRILLASLIGTTIEFFDFYIYATAAVLVFPHLFFPDSSDGAALLQSLATFAVAFIARPVGSAVFGHYGDRIGRKATLVAALLTMGVSTVAIGLLPTHASIGILAPALLALCRFGQGLGLGGEWGG
;
A
#
# COMPACT_ATOMS: atom_id res chain seq x y z
N MET A 1 33.73 -34.79 11.53
CA MET A 1 32.43 -34.12 11.74
C MET A 1 32.65 -32.63 11.59
N SER A 2 32.27 -32.06 10.45
CA SER A 2 32.38 -30.62 10.16
C SER A 2 31.11 -29.90 10.63
N THR A 3 31.25 -29.00 11.58
CA THR A 3 30.18 -28.12 12.06
C THR A 3 29.69 -27.22 10.92
N PRO A 4 28.38 -27.08 10.66
CA PRO A 4 27.90 -26.16 9.63
C PRO A 4 28.20 -24.72 10.05
N ALA A 5 28.77 -23.93 9.14
CA ALA A 5 29.03 -22.52 9.35
C ALA A 5 27.70 -21.77 9.55
N ALA A 6 27.59 -21.00 10.63
CA ALA A 6 26.43 -20.16 10.89
C ALA A 6 26.23 -19.17 9.72
N PRO A 7 24.98 -18.95 9.26
CA PRO A 7 24.72 -18.03 8.15
C PRO A 7 25.22 -16.62 8.50
N ALA A 8 25.92 -15.97 7.57
CA ALA A 8 26.42 -14.62 7.75
C ALA A 8 25.25 -13.65 8.03
N ALA A 9 25.23 -13.05 9.21
CA ALA A 9 24.23 -12.06 9.59
C ALA A 9 24.31 -10.83 8.64
N ASN A 10 23.15 -10.31 8.22
CA ASN A 10 23.11 -9.10 7.39
C ASN A 10 23.79 -7.94 8.11
N SER A 11 24.64 -7.19 7.39
CA SER A 11 25.35 -6.06 8.01
C SER A 11 24.34 -4.98 8.46
N PRO A 12 24.54 -4.35 9.64
CA PRO A 12 23.65 -3.31 10.14
C PRO A 12 23.47 -2.15 9.15
N ARG A 13 24.52 -1.79 8.40
CA ARG A 13 24.47 -0.78 7.33
C ARG A 13 23.51 -1.16 6.20
N ARG A 14 23.50 -2.44 5.80
CA ARG A 14 22.62 -2.92 4.73
C ARG A 14 21.16 -2.90 5.17
N ILE A 15 20.88 -3.26 6.42
CA ILE A 15 19.55 -3.22 7.00
C ILE A 15 19.05 -1.77 7.05
N LEU A 16 19.87 -0.84 7.56
CA LEU A 16 19.53 0.58 7.65
C LEU A 16 19.21 1.18 6.26
N LEU A 17 20.05 0.91 5.26
CA LEU A 17 19.83 1.38 3.89
C LEU A 17 18.53 0.81 3.30
N ALA A 18 18.27 -0.48 3.48
CA ALA A 18 17.05 -1.11 2.99
C ALA A 18 15.80 -0.48 3.64
N SER A 19 15.83 -0.23 4.96
CA SER A 19 14.74 0.43 5.67
C SER A 19 14.52 1.86 5.17
N LEU A 20 15.59 2.66 5.02
CA LEU A 20 15.49 4.04 4.51
C LEU A 20 14.88 4.12 3.12
N ILE A 21 15.29 3.21 2.22
CA ILE A 21 14.74 3.14 0.86
C ILE A 21 13.26 2.76 0.91
N GLY A 22 12.90 1.74 1.71
CA GLY A 22 11.51 1.31 1.89
C GLY A 22 10.62 2.44 2.39
N THR A 23 11.02 3.11 3.48
CA THR A 23 10.28 4.26 4.02
C THR A 23 10.17 5.40 3.01
N THR A 24 11.23 5.67 2.23
CA THR A 24 11.18 6.72 1.19
C THR A 24 10.15 6.39 0.10
N ILE A 25 10.14 5.15 -0.37
CA ILE A 25 9.17 4.67 -1.37
C ILE A 25 7.74 4.76 -0.81
N GLU A 26 7.56 4.42 0.47
CA GLU A 26 6.28 4.51 1.18
C GLU A 26 5.73 5.95 1.15
N PHE A 27 6.52 6.92 1.60
CA PHE A 27 6.10 8.32 1.60
C PHE A 27 5.89 8.85 0.18
N PHE A 28 6.74 8.45 -0.77
CA PHE A 28 6.60 8.85 -2.17
C PHE A 28 5.27 8.39 -2.78
N ASP A 29 4.91 7.11 -2.62
CA ASP A 29 3.62 6.58 -3.08
C ASP A 29 2.45 7.30 -2.41
N PHE A 30 2.55 7.51 -1.09
CA PHE A 30 1.53 8.20 -0.32
C PHE A 30 1.28 9.64 -0.81
N TYR A 31 2.35 10.38 -1.10
CA TYR A 31 2.27 11.74 -1.64
C TYR A 31 1.72 11.76 -3.07
N ILE A 32 2.18 10.88 -3.95
CA ILE A 32 1.65 10.82 -5.33
C ILE A 32 0.16 10.49 -5.32
N TYR A 33 -0.28 9.53 -4.50
CA TYR A 33 -1.71 9.24 -4.36
C TYR A 33 -2.45 10.46 -3.86
N ALA A 34 -1.97 11.15 -2.82
CA ALA A 34 -2.62 12.35 -2.27
C ALA A 34 -2.77 13.43 -3.35
N THR A 35 -1.72 13.69 -4.12
CA THR A 35 -1.75 14.63 -5.23
C THR A 35 -2.75 14.20 -6.31
N ALA A 36 -2.75 12.93 -6.71
CA ALA A 36 -3.71 12.40 -7.67
C ALA A 36 -5.16 12.45 -7.15
N ALA A 37 -5.37 12.22 -5.85
CA ALA A 37 -6.68 12.30 -5.22
C ALA A 37 -7.26 13.72 -5.24
N VAL A 38 -6.42 14.75 -5.26
CA VAL A 38 -6.88 16.14 -5.35
C VAL A 38 -7.02 16.58 -6.82
N LEU A 39 -6.09 16.19 -7.69
CA LEU A 39 -5.97 16.78 -9.03
C LEU A 39 -6.57 15.93 -10.16
N VAL A 40 -6.68 14.61 -9.98
CA VAL A 40 -6.95 13.67 -11.08
C VAL A 40 -8.18 12.80 -10.82
N PHE A 41 -8.23 12.14 -9.66
CA PHE A 41 -9.27 11.16 -9.36
C PHE A 41 -10.70 11.71 -9.30
N PRO A 42 -10.98 12.95 -8.84
CA PRO A 42 -12.33 13.51 -8.86
C PRO A 42 -12.93 13.46 -10.27
N HIS A 43 -12.13 13.76 -11.29
CA HIS A 43 -12.57 13.79 -12.69
C HIS A 43 -12.59 12.40 -13.36
N LEU A 44 -11.69 11.48 -12.97
CA LEU A 44 -11.61 10.16 -13.61
C LEU A 44 -12.54 9.10 -13.01
N PHE A 45 -12.77 9.17 -11.70
CA PHE A 45 -13.46 8.12 -10.94
C PHE A 45 -14.82 8.58 -10.37
N PHE A 46 -15.05 9.89 -10.24
CA PHE A 46 -16.27 10.46 -9.69
C PHE A 46 -16.91 11.56 -10.58
N PRO A 47 -16.98 11.39 -11.92
CA PRO A 47 -17.43 12.45 -12.82
C PRO A 47 -18.92 12.83 -12.68
N ASP A 48 -19.74 11.94 -12.11
CA ASP A 48 -21.19 12.15 -11.97
C ASP A 48 -21.57 12.94 -10.70
N SER A 49 -20.58 13.23 -9.85
CA SER A 49 -20.75 14.01 -8.62
C SER A 49 -20.51 15.50 -8.88
N SER A 50 -21.08 16.37 -8.04
CA SER A 50 -20.69 17.79 -8.04
C SER A 50 -19.21 17.94 -7.66
N ASP A 51 -18.54 19.01 -8.11
CA ASP A 51 -17.10 19.21 -7.92
C ASP A 51 -16.63 19.00 -6.47
N GLY A 52 -17.36 19.59 -5.51
CA GLY A 52 -17.06 19.43 -4.09
C GLY A 52 -17.26 17.99 -3.59
N ALA A 53 -18.30 17.31 -4.04
CA ALA A 53 -18.58 15.93 -3.67
C ALA A 53 -17.56 14.96 -4.28
N ALA A 54 -17.17 15.16 -5.55
CA ALA A 54 -16.15 14.35 -6.23
C ALA A 54 -14.80 14.44 -5.51
N LEU A 55 -14.38 15.63 -5.09
CA LEU A 55 -13.17 15.83 -4.31
C LEU A 55 -13.25 15.11 -2.95
N LEU A 56 -14.38 15.25 -2.23
CA LEU A 56 -14.58 14.58 -0.95
C LEU A 56 -14.57 13.06 -1.09
N GLN A 57 -15.23 12.50 -2.12
CA GLN A 57 -15.22 11.06 -2.40
C GLN A 57 -13.81 10.56 -2.72
N SER A 58 -13.06 11.32 -3.51
CA SER A 58 -11.67 11.02 -3.83
C SER A 58 -10.79 11.02 -2.58
N LEU A 59 -10.91 12.05 -1.72
CA LEU A 59 -10.21 12.09 -0.42
C LEU A 59 -10.67 10.97 0.53
N ALA A 60 -11.94 10.56 0.45
CA ALA A 60 -12.43 9.41 1.20
C ALA A 60 -11.72 8.12 0.78
N THR A 61 -11.44 7.92 -0.52
CA THR A 61 -10.62 6.76 -0.96
C THR A 61 -9.22 6.82 -0.35
N PHE A 62 -8.62 8.01 -0.26
CA PHE A 62 -7.34 8.18 0.41
C PHE A 62 -7.39 7.80 1.89
N ALA A 63 -8.48 8.17 2.59
CA ALA A 63 -8.73 7.82 3.99
C ALA A 63 -8.83 6.30 4.23
N VAL A 64 -9.29 5.53 3.23
CA VAL A 64 -9.40 4.05 3.32
C VAL A 64 -8.08 3.39 3.72
N ALA A 65 -6.94 3.90 3.24
CA ALA A 65 -5.63 3.34 3.59
C ALA A 65 -5.32 3.45 5.09
N PHE A 66 -5.80 4.51 5.76
CA PHE A 66 -5.59 4.67 7.21
C PHE A 66 -6.39 3.65 8.03
N ILE A 67 -7.56 3.26 7.55
CA ILE A 67 -8.36 2.19 8.17
C ILE A 67 -7.72 0.82 7.91
N ALA A 68 -7.18 0.63 6.70
CA ALA A 68 -6.51 -0.60 6.33
C ALA A 68 -5.23 -0.84 7.13
N ARG A 69 -4.49 0.20 7.53
CA ARG A 69 -3.22 0.08 8.27
C ARG A 69 -3.33 -0.73 9.58
N PRO A 70 -4.25 -0.44 10.53
CA PRO A 70 -4.46 -1.28 11.70
C PRO A 70 -4.83 -2.73 11.37
N VAL A 71 -5.58 -2.95 10.30
CA VAL A 71 -5.94 -4.31 9.85
C VAL A 71 -4.70 -5.03 9.34
N GLY A 72 -3.89 -4.35 8.53
CA GLY A 72 -2.61 -4.85 8.02
C GLY A 72 -1.65 -5.20 9.16
N SER A 73 -1.48 -4.32 10.14
CA SER A 73 -0.58 -4.57 11.27
C SER A 73 -1.03 -5.77 12.11
N ALA A 74 -2.33 -5.95 12.33
CA ALA A 74 -2.86 -7.11 13.03
C ALA A 74 -2.62 -8.41 12.24
N VAL A 75 -2.92 -8.42 10.93
CA VAL A 75 -2.79 -9.59 10.06
C VAL A 75 -1.32 -9.98 9.86
N PHE A 76 -0.51 -9.06 9.35
CA PHE A 76 0.90 -9.31 9.07
C PHE A 76 1.74 -9.42 10.35
N GLY A 77 1.36 -8.77 11.46
CA GLY A 77 2.01 -9.01 12.76
C GLY A 77 1.82 -10.45 13.23
N HIS A 78 0.57 -10.94 13.22
CA HIS A 78 0.25 -12.32 13.62
C HIS A 78 0.93 -13.37 12.75
N TYR A 79 0.92 -13.19 11.42
CA TYR A 79 1.64 -14.09 10.51
C TYR A 79 3.16 -13.91 10.60
N GLY A 80 3.66 -12.73 10.94
CA GLY A 80 5.07 -12.44 11.17
C GLY A 80 5.64 -13.27 12.32
N ASP A 81 4.89 -13.38 13.41
CA ASP A 81 5.28 -14.19 14.57
C ASP A 81 5.16 -15.71 14.33
N ARG A 82 4.28 -16.15 13.41
CA ARG A 82 4.05 -17.58 13.13
C ARG A 82 4.88 -18.15 11.97
N ILE A 83 4.98 -17.42 10.86
CA ILE A 83 5.58 -17.85 9.59
C ILE A 83 6.99 -17.26 9.43
N GLY A 84 7.27 -16.15 10.12
CA GLY A 84 8.56 -15.49 10.14
C GLY A 84 8.52 -14.07 9.57
N ARG A 85 9.23 -13.16 10.23
CA ARG A 85 9.24 -11.71 9.93
C ARG A 85 9.66 -11.39 8.51
N LYS A 86 10.72 -12.05 7.99
CA LYS A 86 11.21 -11.80 6.62
C LYS A 86 10.18 -12.14 5.53
N ALA A 87 9.56 -13.32 5.60
CA ALA A 87 8.60 -13.75 4.59
C ALA A 87 7.36 -12.85 4.59
N THR A 88 6.92 -12.46 5.78
CA THR A 88 5.75 -11.62 5.98
C THR A 88 5.98 -10.19 5.51
N LEU A 89 7.17 -9.63 5.74
CA LEU A 89 7.58 -8.33 5.19
C LEU A 89 7.56 -8.33 3.65
N VAL A 90 8.06 -9.39 3.01
CA VAL A 90 8.02 -9.51 1.55
C VAL A 90 6.59 -9.56 1.03
N ALA A 91 5.69 -10.29 1.70
CA ALA A 91 4.28 -10.33 1.34
C ALA A 91 3.60 -8.95 1.48
N ALA A 92 3.92 -8.21 2.54
CA ALA A 92 3.43 -6.86 2.77
C ALA A 92 3.88 -5.89 1.65
N LEU A 93 5.18 -5.88 1.33
CA LEU A 93 5.76 -5.07 0.24
C LEU A 93 5.15 -5.42 -1.12
N LEU A 94 4.96 -6.72 -1.42
CA LEU A 94 4.32 -7.15 -2.67
C LEU A 94 2.87 -6.71 -2.74
N THR A 95 2.13 -6.79 -1.63
CA THR A 95 0.74 -6.33 -1.56
C THR A 95 0.64 -4.84 -1.87
N MET A 96 1.55 -4.03 -1.30
CA MET A 96 1.63 -2.60 -1.59
C MET A 96 1.97 -2.34 -3.06
N GLY A 97 3.06 -2.92 -3.56
CA GLY A 97 3.56 -2.68 -4.93
C GLY A 97 2.57 -3.12 -6.02
N VAL A 98 1.94 -4.29 -5.88
CA VAL A 98 0.91 -4.76 -6.81
C VAL A 98 -0.29 -3.82 -6.81
N SER A 99 -0.69 -3.32 -5.64
CA SER A 99 -1.79 -2.37 -5.53
C SER A 99 -1.47 -1.03 -6.20
N THR A 100 -0.25 -0.51 -6.04
CA THR A 100 0.21 0.71 -6.73
C THR A 100 0.16 0.54 -8.25
N VAL A 101 0.70 -0.57 -8.77
CA VAL A 101 0.68 -0.84 -10.21
C VAL A 101 -0.75 -0.99 -10.71
N ALA A 102 -1.60 -1.70 -9.97
CA ALA A 102 -3.01 -1.89 -10.32
C ALA A 102 -3.75 -0.55 -10.43
N ILE A 103 -3.53 0.40 -9.51
CA ILE A 103 -4.14 1.76 -9.57
C ILE A 103 -3.80 2.44 -10.89
N GLY A 104 -2.56 2.36 -11.34
CA GLY A 104 -2.12 2.95 -12.62
C GLY A 104 -2.73 2.29 -13.86
N LEU A 105 -3.26 1.07 -13.73
CA LEU A 105 -3.89 0.31 -14.81
C LEU A 105 -5.43 0.32 -14.74
N LEU A 106 -6.02 1.01 -13.75
CA LEU A 106 -7.47 1.00 -13.59
C LEU A 106 -8.18 1.68 -14.77
N PRO A 107 -9.24 1.05 -15.32
CA PRO A 107 -10.14 1.74 -16.23
C PRO A 107 -10.91 2.84 -15.50
N THR A 108 -11.30 3.89 -16.24
CA THR A 108 -12.00 5.06 -15.68
C THR A 108 -13.50 4.80 -15.49
N HIS A 109 -14.17 5.70 -14.78
CA HIS A 109 -15.62 5.65 -14.61
C HIS A 109 -16.37 5.64 -15.94
N ALA A 110 -15.85 6.33 -16.97
CA ALA A 110 -16.43 6.31 -18.31
C ALA A 110 -16.42 4.91 -18.97
N SER A 111 -15.51 4.02 -18.55
CA SER A 111 -15.36 2.69 -19.15
C SER A 111 -16.18 1.62 -18.42
N ILE A 112 -16.20 1.65 -17.08
CA ILE A 112 -16.81 0.58 -16.25
C ILE A 112 -17.74 1.10 -15.15
N GLY A 113 -18.08 2.39 -15.17
CA GLY A 113 -18.98 3.01 -14.19
C GLY A 113 -18.44 2.94 -12.76
N ILE A 114 -19.36 2.73 -11.82
CA ILE A 114 -19.09 2.72 -10.37
C ILE A 114 -18.06 1.67 -9.92
N LEU A 115 -17.78 0.67 -10.74
CA LEU A 115 -16.73 -0.31 -10.45
C LEU A 115 -15.34 0.33 -10.45
N ALA A 116 -15.10 1.39 -11.23
CA ALA A 116 -13.82 2.09 -11.27
C ALA A 116 -13.42 2.66 -9.89
N PRO A 117 -14.23 3.52 -9.23
CA PRO A 117 -13.90 4.01 -7.88
C PRO A 117 -13.90 2.90 -6.82
N ALA A 118 -14.69 1.83 -6.99
CA ALA A 118 -14.67 0.69 -6.07
C ALA A 118 -13.34 -0.07 -6.14
N LEU A 119 -12.83 -0.32 -7.34
CA LEU A 119 -11.51 -0.95 -7.54
C LEU A 119 -10.38 -0.03 -7.05
N LEU A 120 -10.47 1.28 -7.29
CA LEU A 120 -9.55 2.26 -6.73
C LEU A 120 -9.47 2.16 -5.20
N ALA A 121 -10.63 2.15 -4.53
CA ALA A 121 -10.71 2.00 -3.09
C ALA A 121 -10.16 0.65 -2.60
N LEU A 122 -10.40 -0.44 -3.34
CA LEU A 122 -9.87 -1.77 -3.03
C LEU A 122 -8.33 -1.81 -3.13
N CYS A 123 -7.77 -1.26 -4.20
CA CYS A 123 -6.32 -1.15 -4.33
C CYS A 123 -5.75 -0.26 -3.22
N ARG A 124 -6.41 0.85 -2.89
CA ARG A 124 -5.95 1.73 -1.81
C ARG A 124 -6.01 1.06 -0.43
N PHE A 125 -7.02 0.22 -0.21
CA PHE A 125 -7.09 -0.65 0.97
C PHE A 125 -5.90 -1.63 0.99
N GLY A 126 -5.60 -2.28 -0.14
CA GLY A 126 -4.44 -3.16 -0.30
C GLY A 126 -3.10 -2.48 0.01
N GLN A 127 -2.89 -1.25 -0.47
CA GLN A 127 -1.72 -0.44 -0.13
C GLN A 127 -1.62 -0.20 1.38
N GLY A 128 -2.74 0.19 2.02
CA GLY A 128 -2.77 0.42 3.46
C GLY A 128 -2.55 -0.85 4.29
N LEU A 129 -3.01 -2.01 3.82
CA LEU A 129 -2.72 -3.31 4.45
C LEU A 129 -1.22 -3.64 4.43
N GLY A 130 -0.60 -3.56 3.24
CA GLY A 130 0.83 -3.84 3.08
C GLY A 130 1.66 -2.94 3.98
N LEU A 131 1.33 -1.65 3.98
CA LEU A 131 1.99 -0.65 4.82
C LEU A 131 1.78 -0.95 6.31
N GLY A 132 0.59 -1.34 6.76
CA GLY A 132 0.38 -1.78 8.14
C GLY A 132 1.28 -2.96 8.55
N GLY A 133 1.56 -3.87 7.63
CA GLY A 133 2.41 -5.04 7.87
C GLY A 133 3.90 -4.75 7.97
N GLU A 134 4.39 -3.70 7.32
CA GLU A 134 5.80 -3.27 7.43
C GLU A 134 6.15 -2.76 8.83
N TRP A 135 5.20 -2.12 9.51
CA TRP A 135 5.38 -1.51 10.82
C TRP A 135 5.08 -2.48 11.99
N GLY A 136 4.37 -3.58 11.73
CA GLY A 136 4.11 -4.64 12.71
C GLY A 136 5.16 -5.78 12.73
N GLY A 137 6.06 -5.79 11.75
CA GLY A 137 7.08 -6.82 11.53
C GLY A 137 8.39 -6.64 12.26
#